data_AF-A0A7W0L857-F1
#
_entry.id   AF-A0A7W0L857-F1
#
_cell.length_a   1.000
_cell.length_b   1.000
_cell.length_c   1.000
_cell.angle_alpha   90.00
_cell.angle_beta   90.00
_cell.angle_gamma   90.00
#
_symmetry.space_group_name_H-M   'P 1'
#
loop_
_entity.id
_entity.type
_entity.pdbx_description
1 polymer ?
#
loop_
_entity_poly.entity_id
_entity_poly.type
_entity_poly.pdbx_seq_one_letter_code
_entity_poly.pdbx_strand_id
1 'polypeptide(L)'
;MGRAVAPFNDVLSMLGGSPLVDGLAMYVGSCGTVAVPGPTGYTLSTVLASRAVNFADALDVHLVDQTTTPAGVKDPLRRIAAWETAALGYLAGLADSSVSRAVAHSRDRQVFGKSLAQIETVQQRLADAATVSDALVLSAQEGASGLPALAHATSTIGSVMSHCHQVFGAIGFTLEFPMQRYSRRAKALASFTNAWIDQRLEAAA
;
A
#
# COMPACT_ATOMS: atom_id res chain seq x y z
N MET A 1 -22.48 2.04 3.62
CA MET A 1 -21.14 2.62 3.42
C MET A 1 -20.09 1.91 4.30
N GLY A 2 -19.97 0.58 4.23
CA GLY A 2 -19.55 -0.19 5.43
C GLY A 2 -18.48 -1.26 5.23
N ARG A 3 -17.29 -0.89 4.76
CA ARG A 3 -16.00 -1.43 5.23
C ARG A 3 -14.98 -0.31 5.08
N ALA A 4 -14.67 0.39 6.17
CA ALA A 4 -13.60 1.36 6.16
C ALA A 4 -12.29 0.61 5.91
N VAL A 5 -11.48 1.05 4.95
CA VAL A 5 -10.13 0.52 4.77
C VAL A 5 -9.41 0.67 6.10
N ALA A 6 -8.80 -0.41 6.59
CA ALA A 6 -8.07 -0.43 7.86
C ALA A 6 -7.15 0.81 8.00
N PRO A 7 -6.95 1.33 9.23
CA PRO A 7 -5.97 2.36 9.47
C PRO A 7 -4.61 1.92 8.95
N PHE A 8 -3.99 2.78 8.14
CA PHE A 8 -2.69 2.50 7.53
C PHE A 8 -1.59 2.33 8.60
N ASN A 9 -1.74 3.02 9.72
CA ASN A 9 -0.83 2.96 10.86
C ASN A 9 -0.80 1.56 11.52
N ASP A 10 -1.87 0.78 11.45
CA ASP A 10 -1.90 -0.57 12.02
C ASP A 10 -0.89 -1.48 11.30
N VAL A 11 -0.78 -1.34 9.97
CA VAL A 11 0.22 -2.06 9.18
C VAL A 11 1.63 -1.63 9.60
N LEU A 12 1.89 -0.33 9.69
CA LEU A 12 3.21 0.21 10.04
C LEU A 12 3.64 -0.20 11.45
N SER A 13 2.70 -0.26 12.39
CA SER A 13 2.96 -0.63 13.79
C SER A 13 3.52 -2.04 13.97
N MET A 14 3.36 -2.94 12.98
CA MET A 14 3.93 -4.29 13.02
C MET A 14 5.47 -4.28 13.09
N LEU A 15 6.11 -3.28 12.48
CA LEU A 15 7.56 -3.04 12.63
C LEU A 15 7.90 -2.33 13.96
N GLY A 16 6.93 -1.85 14.72
CA GLY A 16 7.17 -0.98 15.89
C GLY A 16 7.57 0.45 15.52
N GLY A 17 7.53 0.81 14.24
CA GLY A 17 7.82 2.13 13.71
C GLY A 17 7.60 2.16 12.19
N SER A 18 7.44 3.35 11.60
CA SER A 18 7.35 3.47 10.14
C SER A 18 8.70 3.12 9.51
N PRO A 19 8.73 2.37 8.39
CA PRO A 19 9.92 2.32 7.54
C PRO A 19 10.47 3.72 7.28
N LEU A 20 11.77 3.94 7.56
CA LEU A 20 12.50 5.13 7.15
C LEU A 20 13.09 4.87 5.77
N VAL A 21 12.62 5.61 4.79
CA VAL A 21 12.96 5.40 3.39
C VAL A 21 13.42 6.73 2.82
N ASP A 22 14.70 6.85 2.45
CA ASP A 22 15.29 8.08 1.89
C ASP A 22 14.98 9.34 2.74
N GLY A 23 15.02 9.18 4.06
CA GLY A 23 14.69 10.23 5.03
C GLY A 23 13.18 10.49 5.19
N LEU A 24 12.31 9.77 4.49
CA LEU A 24 10.85 9.87 4.59
C LEU A 24 10.28 8.78 5.48
N ALA A 25 9.23 9.11 6.24
CA ALA A 25 8.46 8.15 7.02
C ALA A 25 6.98 8.56 7.08
N MET A 26 6.07 7.58 7.18
CA MET A 26 4.63 7.80 7.23
C MET A 26 4.11 7.77 8.68
N TYR A 27 3.12 8.60 9.00
CA TYR A 27 2.43 8.62 10.30
C TYR A 27 3.36 8.72 11.52
N VAL A 28 4.51 9.38 11.37
CA VAL A 28 5.49 9.55 12.45
C VAL A 28 5.25 10.81 13.28
N GLY A 29 4.57 11.83 12.76
CA GLY A 29 4.38 13.09 13.46
C GLY A 29 5.71 13.69 13.99
N SER A 30 5.63 14.42 15.11
CA SER A 30 6.80 15.04 15.77
C SER A 30 7.56 14.15 16.75
N CYS A 31 7.07 12.93 17.03
CA CYS A 31 7.63 12.06 18.09
C CYS A 31 7.45 10.55 17.84
N GLY A 32 7.17 10.14 16.60
CA GLY A 32 6.98 8.74 16.23
C GLY A 32 8.29 7.96 16.17
N THR A 33 8.17 6.67 15.88
CA THR A 33 9.31 5.76 15.77
C THR A 33 9.52 5.39 14.31
N VAL A 34 10.78 5.32 13.89
CA VAL A 34 11.16 4.86 12.56
C VAL A 34 11.99 3.59 12.59
N ALA A 35 11.80 2.74 11.59
CA ALA A 35 12.50 1.49 11.37
C ALA A 35 13.52 1.65 10.25
N VAL A 36 14.78 1.34 10.52
CA VAL A 36 15.89 1.46 9.55
C VAL A 36 16.48 0.08 9.30
N PRO A 37 16.46 -0.45 8.06
CA PRO A 37 17.09 -1.73 7.71
C PRO A 37 18.55 -1.79 8.15
N GLY A 38 19.00 -2.98 8.54
CA GLY A 38 20.40 -3.25 8.87
C GLY A 38 20.78 -4.71 8.59
N PRO A 39 22.07 -5.07 8.72
CA PRO A 39 22.59 -6.37 8.30
C PRO A 39 21.93 -7.56 9.00
N THR A 40 21.55 -7.39 10.27
CA THR A 40 20.92 -8.44 11.11
C THR A 40 19.41 -8.28 11.24
N GLY A 41 18.79 -7.38 10.46
CA GLY A 41 17.36 -7.08 10.52
C GLY A 41 17.08 -5.59 10.33
N TYR A 42 16.74 -4.90 11.41
CA TYR A 42 16.52 -3.46 11.42
C TYR A 42 16.70 -2.91 12.84
N THR A 43 16.86 -1.59 12.94
CA THR A 43 16.91 -0.84 14.19
C THR A 43 15.73 0.12 14.29
N LEU A 44 15.41 0.55 15.51
CA LEU A 44 14.41 1.58 15.76
C LEU A 44 15.05 2.85 16.29
N SER A 45 14.63 3.98 15.77
CA SER A 45 14.98 5.30 16.32
C SER A 45 13.72 6.12 16.58
N THR A 46 13.73 6.92 17.65
CA THR A 46 12.66 7.88 17.92
C THR A 46 12.93 9.16 17.13
N VAL A 47 11.91 9.68 16.47
CA VAL A 47 11.95 10.96 15.75
C VAL A 47 12.02 12.09 16.78
N LEU A 48 13.04 12.94 16.65
CA LEU A 48 13.24 14.13 17.48
C LEU A 48 12.80 15.40 16.74
N ALA A 49 12.99 15.42 15.42
CA ALA A 49 12.55 16.49 14.55
C ALA A 49 12.15 15.93 13.20
N SER A 50 11.04 16.40 12.68
CA SER A 50 10.55 16.08 11.36
C SER A 50 9.73 17.24 10.79
N ARG A 51 9.57 17.25 9.48
CA ARG A 51 8.77 18.22 8.76
C ARG A 51 7.75 17.50 7.89
N ALA A 52 6.49 17.88 8.02
CA ALA A 52 5.44 17.33 7.18
C ALA A 52 5.74 17.65 5.71
N VAL A 53 5.58 16.66 4.84
CA VAL A 53 5.60 16.89 3.39
C VAL A 53 4.32 17.62 3.03
N ASN A 54 4.44 18.91 2.69
CA ASN A 54 3.32 19.80 2.40
C ASN A 54 2.76 19.55 0.99
N PHE A 55 2.29 18.34 0.75
CA PHE A 55 1.48 17.99 -0.39
C PHE A 55 0.06 17.69 0.08
N ALA A 56 -0.94 18.11 -0.68
CA ALA A 56 -2.30 17.75 -0.38
C ALA A 56 -2.35 16.23 -0.25
N ASP A 57 -2.88 15.75 0.87
CA ASP A 57 -3.26 14.35 0.94
C ASP A 57 -2.05 13.36 1.00
N ALA A 58 -0.91 13.85 1.52
CA ALA A 58 0.37 13.14 1.69
C ALA A 58 0.38 11.98 2.70
N LEU A 59 -0.78 11.53 3.20
CA LEU A 59 -0.91 10.41 4.15
C LEU A 59 0.02 10.52 5.36
N ASP A 60 0.18 11.74 5.89
CA ASP A 60 1.03 12.04 7.04
C ASP A 60 2.50 11.61 6.83
N VAL A 61 3.00 11.77 5.60
CA VAL A 61 4.43 11.60 5.30
C VAL A 61 5.22 12.79 5.83
N HIS A 62 6.31 12.49 6.51
CA HIS A 62 7.26 13.46 7.04
C HIS A 62 8.67 13.18 6.48
N LEU A 63 9.43 14.24 6.23
CA LEU A 63 10.88 14.16 6.16
C LEU A 63 11.43 14.20 7.60
N VAL A 64 12.21 13.20 7.95
CA VAL A 64 12.79 13.01 9.28
C VAL A 64 14.16 13.68 9.30
N ASP A 65 14.29 14.76 10.08
CA ASP A 65 15.50 15.58 10.14
C ASP A 65 16.47 15.05 11.21
N GLN A 66 15.94 14.60 12.35
CA GLN A 66 16.74 14.12 13.48
C GLN A 66 16.08 12.94 14.17
N THR A 67 16.91 11.97 14.58
CA THR A 67 16.48 10.80 15.36
C THR A 67 17.42 10.54 16.52
N THR A 68 16.96 9.78 17.50
CA THR A 68 17.82 9.23 18.55
C THR A 68 18.83 8.24 17.99
N THR A 69 19.82 7.87 18.80
CA THR A 69 20.68 6.71 18.50
C THR A 69 19.81 5.47 18.24
N PRO A 70 20.07 4.71 17.15
CA PRO A 70 19.30 3.52 16.85
C PRO A 70 19.45 2.46 17.95
N ALA A 71 18.33 1.83 18.30
CA ALA A 71 18.26 0.72 19.25
C ALA A 71 17.93 -0.59 18.54
N GLY A 72 18.48 -1.69 19.06
CA GLY A 72 18.18 -3.04 18.58
C GLY A 72 16.72 -3.41 18.84
N VAL A 73 16.18 -4.27 17.97
CA VAL A 73 14.79 -4.72 18.04
C VAL A 73 14.72 -6.15 18.54
N LYS A 74 13.74 -6.42 19.42
CA LYS A 74 13.41 -7.78 19.83
C LYS A 74 12.69 -8.53 18.70
N ASP A 75 13.16 -9.73 18.38
CA ASP A 75 12.61 -10.63 17.36
C ASP A 75 12.45 -9.96 15.98
N PRO A 76 13.52 -9.35 15.41
CA PRO A 76 13.41 -8.47 14.25
C PRO A 76 12.86 -9.18 13.02
N LEU A 77 13.27 -10.43 12.76
CA LEU A 77 12.78 -11.21 11.62
C LEU A 77 11.28 -11.52 11.72
N ARG A 78 10.77 -11.77 12.93
CA ARG A 78 9.34 -12.02 13.14
C ARG A 78 8.51 -10.77 12.89
N ARG A 79 9.00 -9.60 13.31
CA ARG A 79 8.34 -8.31 13.07
C ARG A 79 8.36 -7.92 11.61
N ILE A 80 9.48 -8.17 10.91
CA ILE A 80 9.57 -8.02 9.47
C ILE A 80 8.53 -8.90 8.80
N ALA A 81 8.52 -10.21 9.05
CA ALA A 81 7.54 -11.12 8.45
C ALA A 81 6.08 -10.69 8.72
N ALA A 82 5.76 -10.27 9.95
CA ALA A 82 4.42 -9.78 10.30
C ALA A 82 4.04 -8.51 9.50
N TRP A 83 4.97 -7.57 9.34
CA TRP A 83 4.75 -6.39 8.52
C TRP A 83 4.63 -6.71 7.03
N GLU A 84 5.47 -7.60 6.50
CA GLU A 84 5.43 -8.00 5.10
C GLU A 84 4.09 -8.65 4.75
N THR A 85 3.62 -9.60 5.58
CA THR A 85 2.31 -10.23 5.42
C THR A 85 1.17 -9.23 5.59
N ALA A 86 1.27 -8.30 6.55
CA ALA A 86 0.25 -7.26 6.74
C ALA A 86 0.19 -6.28 5.56
N ALA A 87 1.34 -5.87 5.02
CA ALA A 87 1.43 -4.99 3.87
C ALA A 87 0.86 -5.66 2.61
N LEU A 88 1.20 -6.94 2.36
CA LEU A 88 0.61 -7.75 1.30
C LEU A 88 -0.92 -7.84 1.47
N GLY A 89 -1.40 -8.20 2.66
CA GLY A 89 -2.83 -8.31 2.94
C GLY A 89 -3.58 -6.98 2.77
N TYR A 90 -2.94 -5.86 3.12
CA TYR A 90 -3.51 -4.53 2.90
C TYR A 90 -3.64 -4.18 1.42
N LEU A 91 -2.60 -4.45 0.61
CA LEU A 91 -2.64 -4.25 -0.85
C LEU A 91 -3.68 -5.17 -1.51
N ALA A 92 -3.75 -6.44 -1.09
CA ALA A 92 -4.74 -7.40 -1.57
C ALA A 92 -6.17 -6.93 -1.27
N GLY A 93 -6.44 -6.46 -0.03
CA GLY A 93 -7.75 -5.93 0.34
C GLY A 93 -8.13 -4.67 -0.43
N LEU A 94 -7.17 -3.81 -0.76
CA LEU A 94 -7.38 -2.65 -1.64
C LEU A 94 -7.69 -3.08 -3.07
N ALA A 95 -6.97 -4.07 -3.62
CA ALA A 95 -7.21 -4.62 -4.95
C ALA A 95 -8.63 -5.19 -5.05
N ASP A 96 -8.97 -6.13 -4.16
CA ASP A 96 -10.27 -6.82 -4.13
C ASP A 96 -11.42 -5.83 -3.98
N SER A 97 -11.29 -4.88 -3.05
CA SER A 97 -12.31 -3.85 -2.85
C SER A 97 -12.45 -2.91 -4.05
N SER A 98 -11.37 -2.64 -4.77
CA SER A 98 -11.40 -1.79 -5.99
C SER A 98 -12.10 -2.52 -7.13
N VAL A 99 -11.72 -3.78 -7.39
CA VAL A 99 -12.30 -4.62 -8.43
C VAL A 99 -13.78 -4.85 -8.19
N SER A 100 -14.16 -5.25 -6.97
CA SER A 100 -15.56 -5.45 -6.59
C SER A 100 -16.43 -4.22 -6.86
N ARG A 101 -15.92 -3.02 -6.54
CA ARG A 101 -16.64 -1.76 -6.77
C ARG A 101 -16.67 -1.37 -8.25
N ALA A 102 -15.59 -1.61 -8.99
CA ALA A 102 -15.55 -1.36 -10.42
C ALA A 102 -16.53 -2.27 -11.18
N VAL A 103 -16.68 -3.53 -10.76
CA VAL A 103 -17.70 -4.47 -11.28
C VAL A 103 -19.10 -3.98 -10.94
N ALA A 104 -19.36 -3.50 -9.72
CA ALA A 104 -20.66 -2.93 -9.38
C ALA A 104 -20.97 -1.69 -10.25
N HIS A 105 -20.01 -0.76 -10.34
CA HIS A 105 -20.16 0.44 -11.17
C HIS A 105 -20.40 0.11 -12.65
N SER A 106 -19.72 -0.91 -13.19
CA SER A 106 -19.87 -1.26 -14.60
C SER A 106 -21.25 -1.83 -14.93
N ARG A 107 -21.92 -2.47 -13.96
CA ARG A 107 -23.30 -2.96 -14.11
C ARG A 107 -24.32 -1.82 -14.09
N ASP A 108 -24.12 -0.84 -13.21
CA ASP A 108 -25.08 0.26 -12.99
C ASP A 108 -24.94 1.38 -14.04
N ARG A 109 -23.72 1.66 -14.50
CA ARG A 109 -23.44 2.77 -15.41
C ARG A 109 -23.80 2.40 -16.84
N GLN A 110 -24.65 3.22 -17.47
CA GLN A 110 -25.01 3.10 -18.88
C GLN A 110 -24.34 4.17 -19.75
N VAL A 111 -23.85 3.75 -20.91
CA VAL A 111 -23.31 4.60 -21.98
C VAL A 111 -23.66 3.96 -23.33
N PHE A 112 -23.92 4.79 -24.36
CA PHE A 112 -24.28 4.28 -25.70
C PHE A 112 -25.45 3.29 -25.68
N GLY A 113 -26.44 3.51 -24.80
CA GLY A 113 -27.63 2.67 -24.70
C GLY A 113 -27.42 1.29 -24.07
N LYS A 114 -26.24 1.01 -23.49
CA LYS A 114 -25.94 -0.26 -22.81
C LYS A 114 -25.14 -0.05 -21.52
N SER A 115 -25.10 -1.05 -20.65
CA SER A 115 -24.24 -1.02 -19.46
C SER A 115 -22.75 -1.08 -19.84
N LEU A 116 -21.87 -0.51 -19.02
CA LEU A 116 -20.42 -0.67 -19.21
C LEU A 116 -20.01 -2.16 -19.17
N ALA A 117 -20.70 -2.98 -18.37
CA ALA A 117 -20.48 -4.42 -18.30
C ALA A 117 -20.70 -5.16 -19.63
N GLN A 118 -21.38 -4.54 -20.61
CA GLN A 118 -21.59 -5.09 -21.97
C GLN A 118 -20.57 -4.55 -22.99
N ILE A 119 -19.52 -3.87 -22.54
CA ILE A 119 -18.43 -3.40 -23.38
C ILE A 119 -17.24 -4.33 -23.20
N GLU A 120 -16.80 -4.99 -24.27
CA GLU A 120 -15.71 -5.99 -24.26
C GLU A 120 -14.42 -5.42 -23.66
N THR A 121 -14.06 -4.18 -23.99
CA THR A 121 -12.86 -3.54 -23.43
C THR A 121 -12.96 -3.26 -21.93
N VAL A 122 -14.17 -3.08 -21.39
CA VAL A 122 -14.40 -2.98 -19.94
C VAL A 122 -14.28 -4.35 -19.30
N GLN A 123 -14.86 -5.39 -19.93
CA GLN A 123 -14.75 -6.77 -19.45
C GLN A 123 -13.29 -7.22 -19.38
N GLN A 124 -12.50 -6.96 -20.44
CA GLN A 124 -11.08 -7.28 -20.46
C GLN A 124 -10.33 -6.60 -19.31
N ARG A 125 -10.54 -5.30 -19.11
CA ARG A 125 -9.88 -4.55 -18.01
C ARG A 125 -10.24 -5.11 -16.64
N LEU A 126 -11.51 -5.48 -16.44
CA LEU A 126 -11.96 -6.07 -15.18
C LEU A 126 -11.39 -7.49 -14.99
N ALA A 127 -11.27 -8.27 -16.06
CA ALA A 127 -10.66 -9.60 -16.02
C ALA A 127 -9.16 -9.54 -15.69
N ASP A 128 -8.42 -8.61 -16.31
CA ASP A 128 -7.00 -8.39 -16.02
C ASP A 128 -6.80 -7.97 -14.56
N ALA A 129 -7.62 -7.02 -14.08
CA ALA A 129 -7.56 -6.55 -12.70
C ALA A 129 -7.96 -7.63 -11.69
N ALA A 130 -8.99 -8.42 -11.99
CA ALA A 130 -9.46 -9.52 -11.14
C ALA A 130 -8.41 -10.63 -11.02
N THR A 131 -7.78 -11.01 -12.13
CA THR A 131 -6.73 -12.05 -12.14
C THR A 131 -5.58 -11.69 -11.18
N VAL A 132 -5.11 -10.45 -11.25
CA VAL A 132 -4.06 -9.97 -10.34
C VAL A 132 -4.58 -9.87 -8.90
N SER A 133 -5.79 -9.33 -8.71
CA SER A 133 -6.41 -9.21 -7.39
C SER A 133 -6.53 -10.58 -6.69
N ASP A 134 -7.00 -11.60 -7.40
CA ASP A 134 -7.15 -12.95 -6.88
C ASP A 134 -5.81 -13.57 -6.49
N ALA A 135 -4.76 -13.35 -7.28
CA ALA A 135 -3.40 -13.78 -6.95
C ALA A 135 -2.88 -13.12 -5.65
N LEU A 136 -3.12 -11.82 -5.46
CA LEU A 136 -2.75 -11.11 -4.23
C LEU A 136 -3.54 -11.60 -3.02
N VAL A 137 -4.84 -11.83 -3.20
CA VAL A 137 -5.72 -12.35 -2.13
C VAL A 137 -5.28 -13.75 -1.71
N LEU A 138 -5.02 -14.64 -2.68
CA LEU A 138 -4.54 -15.99 -2.39
C LEU A 138 -3.19 -15.95 -1.66
N SER A 139 -2.24 -15.15 -2.16
CA SER A 139 -0.93 -14.98 -1.51
C SER A 139 -1.06 -14.49 -0.06
N ALA A 140 -1.97 -13.55 0.20
CA ALA A 140 -2.24 -13.06 1.55
C ALA A 140 -2.89 -14.13 2.45
N GLN A 141 -3.81 -14.93 1.92
CA GLN A 141 -4.48 -16.01 2.66
C GLN A 141 -3.53 -17.15 3.02
N GLU A 142 -2.58 -17.46 2.14
CA GLU A 142 -1.52 -18.45 2.39
C GLU A 142 -0.42 -17.92 3.34
N GLY A 143 -0.50 -16.65 3.74
CA GLY A 143 0.48 -16.04 4.63
C GLY A 143 1.83 -15.81 3.97
N ALA A 144 1.86 -15.58 2.65
CA ALA A 144 3.09 -15.27 1.95
C ALA A 144 3.79 -14.06 2.58
N SER A 145 5.12 -14.15 2.70
CA SER A 145 5.98 -13.12 3.28
C SER A 145 7.31 -13.08 2.54
N GLY A 146 8.18 -12.15 2.92
CA GLY A 146 9.48 -11.93 2.30
C GLY A 146 9.44 -10.97 1.11
N LEU A 147 10.64 -10.54 0.71
CA LEU A 147 10.85 -9.57 -0.36
C LEU A 147 10.18 -9.97 -1.70
N PRO A 148 10.19 -11.24 -2.16
CA PRO A 148 9.54 -11.60 -3.41
C PRO A 148 8.02 -11.41 -3.40
N ALA A 149 7.35 -11.75 -2.30
CA ALA A 149 5.90 -11.58 -2.16
C ALA A 149 5.51 -10.09 -2.17
N LEU A 150 6.29 -9.27 -1.45
CA LEU A 150 6.11 -7.82 -1.47
C LEU A 150 6.38 -7.22 -2.86
N ALA A 151 7.49 -7.58 -3.50
CA ALA A 151 7.85 -7.09 -4.83
C ALA A 151 6.77 -7.43 -5.88
N HIS A 152 6.18 -8.63 -5.80
CA HIS A 152 5.04 -8.99 -6.64
C HIS A 152 3.82 -8.09 -6.37
N ALA A 153 3.47 -7.87 -5.11
CA ALA A 153 2.34 -7.03 -4.74
C ALA A 153 2.51 -5.58 -5.17
N THR A 154 3.67 -4.98 -4.91
CA THR A 154 3.95 -3.58 -5.23
C THR A 154 4.09 -3.34 -6.74
N SER A 155 4.64 -4.29 -7.49
CA SER A 155 4.77 -4.17 -8.96
C SER A 155 3.43 -4.30 -9.70
N THR A 156 2.46 -5.02 -9.13
CA THR A 156 1.19 -5.33 -9.81
C THR A 156 0.03 -4.43 -9.37
N ILE A 157 0.01 -3.94 -8.12
CA ILE A 157 -1.12 -3.16 -7.58
C ILE A 157 -1.42 -1.89 -8.39
N GLY A 158 -0.40 -1.25 -8.95
CA GLY A 158 -0.57 -0.07 -9.80
C GLY A 158 -1.44 -0.36 -11.03
N SER A 159 -1.27 -1.54 -11.63
CA SER A 159 -2.08 -1.98 -12.78
C SER A 159 -3.56 -2.16 -12.38
N VAL A 160 -3.83 -2.88 -11.28
CA VAL A 160 -5.20 -3.08 -10.76
C VAL A 160 -5.90 -1.74 -10.54
N MET A 161 -5.21 -0.79 -9.88
CA MET A 161 -5.75 0.54 -9.61
C MET A 161 -6.04 1.31 -10.91
N SER A 162 -5.13 1.22 -11.90
CA SER A 162 -5.29 1.86 -13.21
C SER A 162 -6.50 1.32 -13.97
N HIS A 163 -6.66 -0.01 -14.04
CA HIS A 163 -7.82 -0.65 -14.67
C HIS A 163 -9.13 -0.21 -14.01
N CYS A 164 -9.19 -0.22 -12.67
CA CYS A 164 -10.38 0.22 -11.94
C CYS A 164 -10.70 1.70 -12.20
N HIS A 165 -9.70 2.59 -12.15
CA HIS A 165 -9.88 4.01 -12.47
C HIS A 165 -10.43 4.23 -13.87
N GLN A 166 -9.95 3.47 -14.85
CA GLN A 166 -10.46 3.56 -16.22
C GLN A 166 -11.94 3.17 -16.33
N VAL A 167 -12.40 2.21 -15.53
CA VAL A 167 -13.82 1.80 -15.48
C VAL A 167 -14.68 2.87 -14.83
N PHE A 168 -14.21 3.53 -13.77
CA PHE A 168 -14.91 4.65 -13.15
C PHE A 168 -14.89 5.93 -14.00
N GLY A 169 -13.83 6.15 -14.78
CA GLY A 169 -13.59 7.43 -15.45
C GLY A 169 -13.41 8.57 -14.46
N ALA A 170 -13.86 9.78 -14.82
CA ALA A 170 -13.66 10.98 -14.00
C ALA A 170 -14.22 10.86 -12.57
N ILE A 171 -15.30 10.10 -12.38
CA ILE A 171 -15.95 9.97 -11.07
C ILE A 171 -15.04 9.27 -10.05
N GLY A 172 -14.12 8.42 -10.51
CA GLY A 172 -13.15 7.70 -9.68
C GLY A 172 -12.14 8.61 -8.99
N PHE A 173 -11.99 9.85 -9.46
CA PHE A 173 -11.11 10.87 -8.88
C PHE A 173 -11.83 11.81 -7.91
N THR A 174 -13.17 11.75 -7.86
CA THR A 174 -13.98 12.60 -6.99
C THR A 174 -13.99 12.08 -5.55
N LEU A 175 -14.30 12.95 -4.59
CA LEU A 175 -14.43 12.58 -3.17
C LEU A 175 -15.69 11.73 -2.88
N GLU A 176 -16.64 11.69 -3.82
CA GLU A 176 -17.87 10.89 -3.70
C GLU A 176 -17.61 9.39 -3.83
N PHE A 177 -16.51 9.01 -4.50
CA PHE A 177 -16.14 7.61 -4.72
C PHE A 177 -14.86 7.24 -3.96
N PRO A 178 -14.82 6.07 -3.31
CA PRO A 178 -13.65 5.66 -2.52
C PRO A 178 -12.43 5.31 -3.36
N MET A 179 -12.56 5.24 -4.70
CA MET A 179 -11.49 4.78 -5.60
C MET A 179 -10.21 5.63 -5.48
N GLN A 180 -10.33 6.97 -5.45
CA GLN A 180 -9.18 7.86 -5.24
C GLN A 180 -8.44 7.55 -3.93
N ARG A 181 -9.18 7.24 -2.86
CA ARG A 181 -8.60 6.92 -1.55
C ARG A 181 -7.85 5.59 -1.60
N TYR A 182 -8.39 4.60 -2.31
CA TYR A 182 -7.81 3.27 -2.43
C TYR A 182 -6.52 3.32 -3.23
N SER A 183 -6.54 3.96 -4.40
CA SER A 183 -5.35 4.08 -5.26
C SER A 183 -4.24 4.88 -4.60
N ARG A 184 -4.57 5.94 -3.84
CA ARG A 184 -3.57 6.73 -3.14
C ARG A 184 -2.91 5.96 -2.01
N ARG A 185 -3.69 5.21 -1.23
CA ARG A 185 -3.16 4.31 -0.18
C ARG A 185 -2.31 3.19 -0.77
N ALA A 186 -2.76 2.57 -1.86
CA ALA A 186 -1.99 1.55 -2.57
C ALA A 186 -0.65 2.11 -3.07
N LYS A 187 -0.67 3.28 -3.71
CA LYS A 187 0.54 3.94 -4.21
C LYS A 187 1.53 4.24 -3.09
N ALA A 188 1.05 4.83 -1.99
CA ALA A 188 1.93 5.17 -0.87
C ALA A 188 2.58 3.93 -0.25
N LEU A 189 1.79 2.88 0.04
CA LEU A 189 2.37 1.65 0.58
C LEU A 189 3.36 1.04 -0.41
N ALA A 190 3.00 0.93 -1.69
CA ALA A 190 3.89 0.35 -2.69
C ALA A 190 5.20 1.11 -2.85
N SER A 191 5.18 2.44 -2.82
CA SER A 191 6.39 3.26 -2.88
C SER A 191 7.33 3.03 -1.69
N PHE A 192 6.79 3.08 -0.46
CA PHE A 192 7.60 2.84 0.74
C PHE A 192 8.08 1.40 0.83
N THR A 193 7.25 0.44 0.44
CA THR A 193 7.62 -0.98 0.43
C THR A 193 8.71 -1.28 -0.60
N ASN A 194 8.64 -0.70 -1.81
CA ASN A 194 9.68 -0.87 -2.82
C ASN A 194 11.04 -0.37 -2.33
N ALA A 195 11.08 0.85 -1.81
CA ALA A 195 12.34 1.40 -1.36
C ALA A 195 12.84 0.73 -0.07
N TRP A 196 11.95 0.19 0.77
CA TRP A 196 12.35 -0.75 1.83
C TRP A 196 13.00 -2.03 1.28
N ILE A 197 12.46 -2.61 0.20
CA ILE A 197 13.07 -3.78 -0.47
C ILE A 197 14.46 -3.41 -0.96
N ASP A 198 14.62 -2.28 -1.65
CA ASP A 198 15.90 -1.82 -2.18
C ASP A 198 16.95 -1.66 -1.07
N GLN A 199 16.62 -0.93 0.00
CA GLN A 199 17.52 -0.74 1.15
C GLN A 199 17.88 -2.07 1.86
N ARG A 200 16.95 -3.03 1.90
CA ARG A 200 17.21 -4.36 2.47
C ARG A 200 18.14 -5.20 1.61
N LEU A 201 18.03 -5.10 0.28
CA LEU A 201 18.94 -5.75 -0.65
C LEU A 201 20.34 -5.15 -0.55
N GLU A 202 20.45 -3.83 -0.46
CA GLU A 202 21.71 -3.12 -0.23
C GLU A 202 22.35 -3.48 1.11
N ALA A 203 21.56 -3.54 2.19
CA ALA A 203 22.07 -3.90 3.52
C ALA A 203 22.51 -5.38 3.65
N ALA A 204 22.16 -6.22 2.68
CA ALA A 204 22.54 -7.63 2.63
C ALA A 204 23.76 -7.91 1.73
N ALA A 205 24.20 -6.92 0.96
CA ALA A 205 25.39 -6.98 0.08
C ALA A 205 26.68 -6.64 0.85
#